data_AF-A0AA35YD86-F1
#
_entry.id   AF-A0AA35YD86-F1
#
_cell.length_a   1.000
_cell.length_b   1.000
_cell.length_c   1.000
_cell.angle_alpha   90.00
_cell.angle_beta   90.00
_cell.angle_gamma   90.00
#
_symmetry.space_group_name_H-M   'P 1'
#
loop_
_entity.id
_entity.type
_entity.pdbx_description
1 polymer ?
#
loop_
_entity_poly.entity_id
_entity_poly.type
_entity_poly.pdbx_seq_one_letter_code
_entity_poly.pdbx_strand_id
1 'polypeptide(L)'
;MANLPGIVPSSAEYQKLEVMYGLSSLEGVEFPSTGSSISSPPPGKIGVFQKTLDAGIQLPLTDFQEEVLQKDGCSLQMLTPNTVNKVVAFEMICRANGYVLDYFVFKFFFRFCLTSDKCTFSARRGDLSRKI
;
A
#
# COMPACT_ATOMS: atom_id res chain seq x y z
N MET A 1 19.33 6.44 12.04
CA MET A 1 18.20 5.49 12.15
C MET A 1 17.94 5.27 13.62
N ALA A 2 16.86 5.82 14.18
CA ALA A 2 16.52 5.63 15.58
C ALA A 2 15.73 4.32 15.71
N ASN A 3 16.25 3.35 16.45
CA ASN A 3 15.48 2.20 16.93
C ASN A 3 14.43 2.73 17.91
N LEU A 4 13.21 2.94 17.43
CA LEU A 4 12.07 3.10 18.33
C LEU A 4 11.90 1.76 19.05
N PRO A 5 11.82 1.72 20.39
CA PRO A 5 11.56 0.49 21.11
C PRO A 5 10.16 0.03 20.69
N GLY A 6 10.11 -0.97 19.80
CA GLY A 6 8.88 -1.64 19.45
C GLY A 6 8.30 -2.22 20.72
N ILE A 7 7.18 -1.67 21.20
CA ILE A 7 6.39 -2.28 22.25
C ILE A 7 5.94 -3.61 21.67
N VAL A 8 6.56 -4.71 22.11
CA VAL A 8 6.17 -6.06 21.73
C VAL A 8 4.90 -6.39 22.51
N PRO A 9 3.75 -6.56 21.84
CA PRO A 9 2.52 -6.93 22.54
C PRO A 9 2.69 -8.25 23.28
N SER A 10 2.03 -8.38 24.42
CA SER A 10 1.87 -9.64 25.14
C SER A 10 1.04 -10.64 24.33
N SER A 11 1.14 -11.93 24.67
CA SER A 11 0.37 -13.00 24.02
C SER A 11 -1.15 -12.75 24.02
N ALA A 12 -1.68 -12.13 25.07
CA ALA A 12 -3.10 -11.76 25.16
C ALA A 12 -3.48 -10.61 24.22
N GLU A 13 -2.57 -9.65 24.02
CA GLU A 13 -2.79 -8.55 23.07
C GLU A 13 -2.74 -9.05 21.63
N TYR A 14 -1.87 -10.02 21.32
CA TYR A 14 -1.86 -10.66 20.00
C TYR A 14 -3.17 -11.37 19.67
N GLN A 15 -3.70 -12.20 20.58
CA GLN A 15 -5.00 -12.85 20.37
C GLN A 15 -6.12 -11.84 20.14
N LYS A 16 -6.08 -10.70 20.86
CA LYS A 16 -7.06 -9.62 20.66
C LYS A 16 -6.96 -9.00 19.26
N LEU A 17 -5.74 -8.79 18.74
CA LEU A 17 -5.52 -8.26 17.39
C LEU A 17 -5.94 -9.29 16.32
N GLU A 18 -5.68 -10.57 16.54
CA GLU A 18 -6.11 -11.63 15.60
C GLU A 18 -7.61 -11.68 15.43
N VAL A 19 -8.36 -11.62 16.54
CA VAL A 19 -9.82 -11.58 16.52
C VAL A 19 -10.33 -10.27 15.92
N MET A 20 -9.68 -9.14 16.26
CA MET A 20 -10.10 -7.82 15.79
C MET A 20 -10.00 -7.65 14.27
N TYR A 21 -8.92 -8.14 13.66
CA TYR A 21 -8.70 -7.98 12.21
C TYR A 21 -9.03 -9.25 11.40
N GLY A 22 -9.53 -10.31 12.03
CA GLY A 22 -9.85 -11.58 11.37
C GLY A 22 -8.62 -12.31 10.82
N LEU A 23 -7.46 -12.16 11.48
CA LEU A 23 -6.20 -12.79 11.05
C LEU A 23 -6.15 -14.29 11.34
N SER A 24 -7.02 -14.79 12.22
CA SER A 24 -7.10 -16.19 12.62
C SER A 24 -7.48 -17.15 11.47
N SER A 25 -8.00 -16.64 10.35
CA SER A 25 -8.22 -17.41 9.12
C SER A 25 -7.07 -17.34 8.11
N LEU A 26 -6.05 -16.49 8.34
CA LEU A 26 -4.88 -16.37 7.48
C LEU A 26 -3.80 -17.34 7.98
N GLU A 27 -3.57 -18.41 7.22
CA GLU A 27 -2.48 -19.36 7.53
C GLU A 27 -1.13 -18.63 7.54
N GLY A 28 -0.39 -18.73 8.64
CA GLY A 28 0.99 -18.25 8.74
C GLY A 28 1.17 -16.78 9.12
N VAL A 29 0.23 -16.16 9.84
CA VAL A 29 0.50 -14.87 10.49
C VAL A 29 1.57 -15.05 11.58
N GLU A 30 2.61 -14.21 11.54
CA GLU A 30 3.68 -14.18 12.53
C GLU A 30 3.84 -12.76 13.06
N PHE A 31 3.93 -12.63 14.37
CA PHE A 31 4.14 -11.35 15.02
C PHE A 31 5.64 -11.03 15.14
N PRO A 32 6.05 -9.76 14.94
CA PRO A 32 7.44 -9.38 14.99
C PRO A 32 8.03 -9.57 16.39
N SER A 33 9.22 -10.16 16.46
CA SER A 33 10.02 -10.24 17.68
C SER A 33 10.75 -8.93 17.97
N THR A 34 11.29 -8.77 19.19
CA THR A 34 12.11 -7.60 19.55
C THR A 34 13.28 -7.45 18.57
N GLY A 35 13.36 -6.30 17.88
CA GLY A 35 14.41 -6.03 16.90
C GLY A 35 14.10 -6.47 15.48
N SER A 36 12.93 -7.07 15.23
CA SER A 36 12.46 -7.34 13.86
C SER A 36 12.19 -6.02 13.12
N SER A 37 12.59 -5.99 11.84
CA SER A 37 12.34 -4.86 10.94
C SER A 37 11.31 -5.26 9.88
N ILE A 38 10.40 -4.35 9.56
CA ILE A 38 9.45 -4.55 8.45
C ILE A 38 10.16 -4.71 7.11
N SER A 39 11.31 -4.04 6.93
CA SER A 39 12.11 -4.10 5.70
C SER A 39 12.98 -5.37 5.63
N SER A 40 12.90 -6.26 6.63
CA SER A 40 13.58 -7.56 6.62
C SER A 40 12.68 -8.63 7.25
N PRO A 41 11.56 -8.97 6.60
CA PRO A 41 10.64 -9.99 7.11
C PRO A 41 11.24 -11.39 6.99
N PRO A 42 10.74 -12.37 7.76
CA PRO A 42 11.12 -13.77 7.59
C PRO A 42 10.87 -14.27 6.15
N PRO A 43 11.63 -15.26 5.65
CA PRO A 43 11.43 -15.82 4.32
C PRO A 43 10.00 -16.31 4.11
N GLY A 44 9.37 -15.89 3.00
CA GLY A 44 7.98 -16.24 2.69
C GLY A 44 6.92 -15.45 3.46
N LYS A 45 7.33 -14.44 4.25
CA LYS A 45 6.43 -13.53 4.96
C LYS A 45 6.54 -12.11 4.40
N ILE A 46 5.49 -11.34 4.70
CA ILE A 46 5.33 -9.93 4.37
C ILE A 46 5.06 -9.17 5.67
N GLY A 47 5.71 -8.04 5.89
CA GLY A 47 5.42 -7.20 7.03
C GLY A 47 4.20 -6.31 6.76
N VAL A 48 3.25 -6.27 7.69
CA VAL A 48 2.08 -5.39 7.62
C VAL A 48 2.04 -4.52 8.88
N PHE A 49 1.89 -3.22 8.72
CA PHE A 49 1.70 -2.33 9.87
C PHE A 49 0.29 -2.51 10.44
N GLN A 50 0.16 -2.58 11.77
CA GLN A 50 -1.14 -2.59 12.44
C GLN A 50 -2.05 -1.45 11.97
N LYS A 51 -1.50 -0.26 11.78
CA LYS A 51 -2.26 0.90 11.31
C LYS A 51 -2.82 0.76 9.90
N THR A 52 -2.24 -0.12 9.08
CA THR A 52 -2.78 -0.50 7.76
C THR A 52 -4.04 -1.34 7.97
N LEU A 53 -4.01 -2.28 8.94
CA LEU A 53 -5.16 -3.08 9.34
C LEU A 53 -6.28 -2.21 9.97
N ASP A 54 -5.91 -1.21 10.79
CA ASP A 54 -6.86 -0.22 11.34
C ASP A 54 -7.61 0.55 10.24
N ALA A 55 -6.94 0.82 9.12
CA ALA A 55 -7.54 1.45 7.95
C ALA A 55 -8.37 0.47 7.09
N GLY A 56 -8.54 -0.78 7.51
CA GLY A 56 -9.20 -1.84 6.74
C GLY A 56 -8.38 -2.34 5.56
N ILE A 57 -7.09 -1.98 5.48
CA ILE A 57 -6.19 -2.41 4.41
C ILE A 57 -5.43 -3.63 4.92
N GLN A 58 -5.72 -4.80 4.37
CA GLN A 58 -5.04 -6.06 4.72
C GLN A 58 -3.97 -6.45 3.70
N LEU A 59 -3.69 -5.57 2.73
CA LEU A 59 -2.76 -5.88 1.65
C LEU A 59 -1.31 -5.60 2.09
N PRO A 60 -0.37 -6.53 1.85
CA PRO A 60 1.05 -6.23 1.95
C PRO A 60 1.41 -5.01 1.12
N LEU A 61 2.24 -4.15 1.70
CA LEU A 61 2.98 -3.20 0.90
C LEU A 61 3.99 -3.99 0.08
N THR A 62 3.99 -3.79 -1.23
CA THR A 62 5.04 -4.34 -2.10
C THR A 62 6.33 -3.54 -1.90
N ASP A 63 7.49 -4.11 -2.25
CA ASP A 63 8.79 -3.42 -2.16
C ASP A 63 8.74 -2.04 -2.84
N PHE A 64 8.03 -1.96 -3.96
CA PHE A 64 7.83 -0.70 -4.69
C PHE A 64 6.95 0.29 -3.91
N GLN A 65 5.89 -0.16 -3.26
CA GLN A 65 5.05 0.71 -2.42
C GLN A 65 5.83 1.24 -1.22
N GLU A 66 6.67 0.42 -0.59
CA GLU A 66 7.57 0.86 0.48
C GLU A 66 8.59 1.88 -0.04
N GLU A 67 9.17 1.65 -1.22
CA GLU A 67 10.09 2.58 -1.88
C GLU A 67 9.44 3.95 -2.12
N VAL A 68 8.21 3.98 -2.64
CA VAL A 68 7.46 5.22 -2.89
C VAL A 68 7.24 5.98 -1.58
N LEU A 69 6.77 5.29 -0.54
CA LEU A 69 6.55 5.89 0.79
C LEU A 69 7.84 6.46 1.38
N GLN A 70 8.95 5.71 1.28
CA GLN A 70 10.25 6.13 1.79
C GLN A 70 10.80 7.35 1.04
N LYS A 71 10.75 7.35 -0.29
CA LYS A 71 11.26 8.44 -1.13
C LYS A 71 10.44 9.72 -1.01
N ASP A 72 9.12 9.60 -0.85
CA ASP A 72 8.25 10.76 -0.62
C ASP A 72 8.17 11.15 0.87
N GLY A 73 8.86 10.45 1.78
CA GLY A 73 8.87 10.76 3.21
C GLY A 73 7.50 10.66 3.87
N CYS A 74 6.61 9.83 3.33
CA CYS A 74 5.21 9.71 3.76
C CYS A 74 4.97 8.37 4.44
N SER A 75 3.98 8.33 5.34
CA SER A 75 3.44 7.06 5.84
C SER A 75 2.15 6.70 5.11
N LEU A 76 1.81 5.41 5.03
CA LEU A 76 0.58 4.96 4.36
C LEU A 76 -0.69 5.66 4.90
N GLN A 77 -0.73 5.97 6.21
CA GLN A 77 -1.87 6.66 6.84
C GLN A 77 -2.05 8.11 6.36
N MET A 78 -0.99 8.72 5.81
CA MET A 78 -1.06 10.07 5.25
C MET A 78 -1.61 10.07 3.83
N LEU A 79 -1.75 8.89 3.21
CA LEU A 79 -2.24 8.76 1.85
C LEU A 79 -3.77 8.67 1.85
N THR A 80 -4.39 9.42 0.93
CA THR A 80 -5.80 9.22 0.62
C THR A 80 -6.00 7.87 -0.08
N PRO A 81 -7.18 7.23 0.02
CA PRO A 81 -7.48 6.01 -0.74
C PRO A 81 -7.23 6.14 -2.24
N ASN A 82 -7.49 7.33 -2.81
CA ASN A 82 -7.20 7.62 -4.21
C ASN A 82 -5.70 7.62 -4.52
N THR A 83 -4.86 8.09 -3.60
CA THR A 83 -3.41 8.04 -3.75
C THR A 83 -2.92 6.59 -3.73
N VAL A 84 -3.40 5.78 -2.78
CA VAL A 84 -3.08 4.35 -2.70
C VAL A 84 -3.47 3.64 -4.00
N ASN A 85 -4.68 3.88 -4.50
CA ASN A 85 -5.14 3.30 -5.77
C ASN A 85 -4.23 3.64 -6.96
N LYS A 86 -3.66 4.85 -7.02
CA LYS A 86 -2.74 5.23 -8.10
C LYS A 86 -1.42 4.48 -8.03
N VAL A 87 -0.87 4.27 -6.82
CA VAL A 87 0.36 3.48 -6.65
C VAL A 87 0.12 2.03 -7.09
N VAL A 88 -0.97 1.43 -6.61
CA VAL A 88 -1.36 0.06 -6.98
C VAL A 88 -1.62 -0.07 -8.49
N ALA A 89 -2.33 0.89 -9.09
CA ALA A 89 -2.64 0.88 -10.52
C ALA A 89 -1.36 0.96 -11.37
N PHE A 90 -0.42 1.83 -11.02
CA PHE A 90 0.87 1.92 -11.71
C PHE A 90 1.60 0.58 -11.66
N GLU A 91 1.70 0.01 -10.47
CA GLU A 91 2.39 -1.26 -10.25
C GLU A 91 1.76 -2.40 -11.06
N MET A 92 0.44 -2.50 -11.05
CA MET A 92 -0.28 -3.50 -11.84
C MET A 92 -0.05 -3.33 -13.34
N ILE A 93 -0.09 -2.09 -13.85
CA ILE A 93 0.16 -1.81 -15.28
C ILE A 93 1.58 -2.23 -15.67
N CYS A 94 2.59 -1.86 -14.87
CA CYS A 94 3.97 -2.24 -15.14
C CYS A 94 4.15 -3.76 -15.13
N ARG A 95 3.67 -4.44 -14.09
CA ARG A 95 3.77 -5.91 -13.97
C ARG A 95 3.05 -6.62 -15.13
N ALA A 96 1.86 -6.18 -15.50
CA ALA A 96 1.10 -6.78 -16.60
C ALA A 96 1.78 -6.63 -17.96
N ASN A 97 2.64 -5.61 -18.14
CA ASN A 97 3.37 -5.36 -19.38
C ASN A 97 4.86 -5.76 -19.30
N GLY A 98 5.31 -6.36 -18.19
CA GLY A 98 6.71 -6.74 -17.99
C GLY A 98 7.68 -5.55 -17.83
N TYR A 99 7.18 -4.38 -17.46
CA TYR A 99 8.01 -3.21 -17.17
C TYR A 99 8.59 -3.26 -15.75
N VAL A 100 9.81 -2.74 -15.61
CA VAL A 100 10.44 -2.54 -14.32
C VAL A 100 9.72 -1.42 -13.57
N LEU A 101 9.47 -1.64 -12.28
CA LEU A 101 8.91 -0.62 -11.39
C LEU A 101 10.01 0.42 -11.09
N ASP A 102 9.79 1.66 -11.51
CA ASP A 102 10.72 2.77 -11.32
C ASP A 102 9.99 3.97 -10.69
N TYR A 103 10.56 4.50 -9.62
CA TYR A 103 10.00 5.62 -8.87
C TYR A 103 9.86 6.90 -9.70
N PHE A 104 10.81 7.22 -10.59
CA PHE A 104 10.73 8.43 -11.41
C PHE A 104 9.63 8.31 -12.46
N VAL A 105 9.52 7.15 -13.11
CA VAL A 105 8.40 6.85 -14.03
C VAL A 105 7.07 6.94 -13.30
N PHE A 106 6.99 6.43 -12.08
CA PHE A 106 5.81 6.59 -11.23
C PHE A 106 5.48 8.06 -10.95
N LYS A 107 6.47 8.93 -10.65
CA LYS A 107 6.21 10.36 -10.43
C LYS A 107 5.61 11.03 -11.68
N PHE A 108 6.07 10.66 -12.88
CA PHE A 108 5.48 11.14 -14.12
C PHE A 108 4.04 10.65 -14.29
N PHE A 109 3.80 9.35 -14.08
CA PHE A 109 2.46 8.77 -14.10
C PHE A 109 1.52 9.44 -13.09
N PHE A 110 1.98 9.62 -11.85
CA PHE A 110 1.18 10.19 -10.77
C PHE A 110 0.77 11.64 -11.08
N ARG A 111 1.71 12.45 -11.61
CA ARG A 111 1.43 13.81 -12.08
C ARG A 111 0.43 13.79 -13.23
N PHE A 112 0.59 12.90 -14.21
CA PHE A 112 -0.35 12.73 -15.31
C PHE A 112 -1.77 12.40 -14.81
N CYS A 113 -1.90 11.54 -13.80
CA CYS A 113 -3.19 11.21 -13.18
C CYS A 113 -3.80 12.34 -12.33
N LEU A 114 -3.04 13.39 -12.00
CA LEU A 114 -3.55 14.58 -11.30
C LEU A 114 -3.97 15.68 -12.28
N THR A 115 -3.30 15.80 -13.41
CA THR A 115 -3.54 16.86 -14.40
C THR A 115 -4.51 16.46 -15.51
N SER A 116 -4.83 15.17 -15.64
CA SER A 116 -5.70 14.66 -16.68
C SER A 116 -7.16 14.59 -16.24
N ASP A 117 -7.97 15.57 -16.68
CA ASP A 117 -9.44 15.50 -16.62
C ASP A 117 -10.01 14.30 -17.40
N LYS A 118 -9.17 13.69 -18.27
CA LYS A 118 -9.54 12.58 -19.17
C LYS A 118 -9.62 11.21 -18.50
N CYS A 119 -9.29 11.12 -17.21
CA CYS A 119 -9.40 9.88 -16.44
C CYS A 119 -10.73 9.75 -15.68
N THR A 120 -11.68 10.65 -15.92
CA THR A 120 -13.05 10.53 -15.40
C THR A 120 -13.94 9.80 -16.40
N PHE A 121 -14.89 8.97 -15.92
CA PHE A 121 -15.88 8.32 -16.80
C PHE A 121 -16.72 9.33 -17.59
N SER A 122 -16.89 10.56 -17.06
CA SER A 122 -17.57 11.67 -17.74
C SER A 122 -16.81 12.15 -18.96
N ALA A 123 -15.48 12.16 -18.96
CA ALA A 123 -14.69 12.50 -20.15
C ALA A 123 -14.64 11.38 -21.20
N ARG A 124 -14.94 10.13 -20.81
CA ARG A 124 -14.99 8.95 -21.70
C ARG A 124 -16.36 8.70 -22.31
N ARG A 125 -17.44 9.18 -21.68
CA ARG A 125 -18.72 9.38 -22.37
C ARG A 125 -18.53 10.57 -23.28
N GLY A 126 -18.10 10.31 -24.51
CA GLY A 126 -18.07 11.35 -25.53
C GLY A 126 -19.35 12.17 -25.48
N ASP A 127 -19.17 13.49 -25.55
CA ASP A 127 -20.17 14.51 -25.84
C ASP A 127 -21.34 13.97 -26.68
N LEU A 128 -22.35 13.40 -26.00
CA LEU A 128 -23.63 12.98 -26.60
C LEU A 128 -24.56 14.19 -26.80
N SER A 129 -24.08 15.41 -26.50
CA SER A 129 -24.84 16.65 -26.57
C SER A 129 -24.64 17.40 -27.89
N ARG A 130 -23.80 16.93 -28.81
CA ARG A 130 -23.66 17.47 -30.17
C ARG A 130 -24.32 16.56 -31.20
N LYS A 131 -25.64 16.47 -31.18
CA LYS A 131 -26.49 16.08 -32.31
C LYS A 131 -27.96 16.35 -31.95
N ILE A 132 -28.38 17.60 -32.09
CA ILE A 132 -29.72 18.00 -32.54
C ILE A 132 -29.53 19.18 -33.48
#